data_AF-A0A538M0S8-F1
#
_entry.id   AF-A0A538M0S8-F1
#
_cell.length_a   1.000
_cell.length_b   1.000
_cell.length_c   1.000
_cell.angle_alpha   90.00
_cell.angle_beta   90.00
_cell.angle_gamma   90.00
#
_symmetry.space_group_name_H-M   'P 1'
#
loop_
_entity.id
_entity.type
_entity.pdbx_description
1 polymer ?
#
loop_
_entity_poly.entity_id
_entity_poly.type
_entity_poly.pdbx_seq_one_letter_code
_entity_poly.pdbx_strand_id
1 'polypeptide(L)'
;MLFDLRGRGRRRTVQVIYIVLAIIFLLGFVGLGIGGGFGSGGIFSAFTNREGSGGVSRASEVKKYERLTRQQPGNVNAWEKLLNAQLHEAGGEAYVSRAGGVTSKGRELFTRIAQSWNSYLALNPRKPSVPIAKEMLQVFTEEGLNQPAAAVQVLQILVAAEPNSAHYYSFLAYYAYKAHNTRVGDLAAQKAISLAPAVQRQRLKTELAALKKNPNGSEAAATATGTPAPSSGGGAFGGATTTPSSGGSTGKQK
;
A
#
# COMPACT_ATOMS: atom_id res chain seq x y z
N MET A 1 15.66 -45.99 0.17
CA MET A 1 16.34 -45.77 -1.12
C MET A 1 17.18 -44.51 -0.98
N LEU A 2 18.48 -44.72 -0.79
CA LEU A 2 19.47 -43.72 -0.40
C LEU A 2 19.90 -43.00 -1.68
N PHE A 3 19.55 -41.72 -1.84
CA PHE A 3 19.95 -40.94 -3.01
C PHE A 3 21.45 -40.63 -2.94
N ASP A 4 22.22 -41.41 -3.69
CA ASP A 4 23.63 -41.18 -3.94
C ASP A 4 23.84 -39.80 -4.61
N LEU A 5 24.68 -38.97 -3.98
CA LEU A 5 24.96 -37.58 -4.35
C LEU A 5 26.46 -37.36 -4.60
N ARG A 6 27.20 -38.42 -4.97
CA ARG A 6 28.66 -38.39 -5.11
C ARG A 6 29.16 -38.08 -6.54
N GLY A 7 28.60 -37.06 -7.20
CA GLY A 7 29.03 -36.60 -8.54
C GLY A 7 29.50 -35.14 -8.56
N ARG A 8 30.77 -34.91 -8.95
CA ARG A 8 31.53 -33.64 -8.83
C ARG A 8 30.99 -32.43 -9.65
N GLY A 9 29.98 -32.63 -10.51
CA GLY A 9 29.30 -31.56 -11.26
C GLY A 9 27.92 -31.15 -10.71
N ARG A 10 27.34 -31.94 -9.80
CA ARG A 10 25.93 -31.81 -9.39
C ARG A 10 25.68 -30.61 -8.48
N ARG A 11 26.72 -30.06 -7.84
CA ARG A 11 26.63 -28.84 -7.02
C ARG A 11 26.18 -27.63 -7.84
N ARG A 12 26.68 -27.46 -9.07
CA ARG A 12 26.30 -26.34 -9.93
C ARG A 12 24.89 -26.49 -10.48
N THR A 13 24.50 -27.70 -10.90
CA THR A 13 23.13 -27.98 -11.37
C THR A 13 22.10 -27.78 -10.27
N VAL A 14 22.38 -28.27 -9.07
CA VAL A 14 21.51 -28.06 -7.90
C VAL A 14 21.45 -26.58 -7.53
N GLN A 15 22.57 -25.86 -7.57
CA GLN A 15 22.61 -24.42 -7.32
C GLN A 15 21.80 -23.62 -8.37
N VAL A 16 21.87 -23.99 -9.65
CA VAL A 16 21.08 -23.36 -10.72
C VAL A 16 19.59 -23.63 -10.52
N ILE A 17 19.20 -24.87 -10.17
CA ILE A 17 17.80 -25.21 -9.87
C ILE A 17 17.30 -24.38 -8.69
N TYR A 18 18.07 -24.25 -7.61
CA TYR A 18 17.67 -23.42 -6.47
C TYR A 18 17.63 -21.92 -6.78
N ILE A 19 18.51 -21.41 -7.64
CA ILE A 19 18.47 -20.01 -8.09
C ILE A 19 17.22 -19.75 -8.93
N VAL A 20 16.90 -20.64 -9.86
CA VAL A 20 15.68 -20.53 -10.69
C VAL A 20 14.42 -20.69 -9.83
N LEU A 21 14.42 -21.63 -8.88
CA LEU A 21 13.32 -21.79 -7.91
C LEU A 21 13.17 -20.53 -7.04
N ALA A 22 14.27 -19.95 -6.59
CA ALA A 22 14.27 -18.70 -5.81
C ALA A 22 13.72 -17.52 -6.62
N ILE A 23 14.04 -17.43 -7.90
CA ILE A 23 13.49 -16.42 -8.81
C ILE A 23 12.00 -16.65 -9.03
N ILE A 24 11.54 -17.90 -9.21
CA ILE A 24 10.12 -18.22 -9.35
C ILE A 24 9.35 -17.91 -8.07
N PHE A 25 9.93 -18.17 -6.89
CA PHE A 25 9.34 -17.75 -5.62
C PHE A 25 9.36 -16.23 -5.44
N LEU A 26 10.41 -15.55 -5.90
CA LEU A 26 10.54 -14.09 -5.83
C LEU A 26 9.56 -13.38 -6.77
N LEU A 27 9.37 -13.88 -8.00
CA LEU A 27 8.32 -13.38 -8.90
C LEU A 27 6.91 -13.80 -8.46
N GLY A 28 6.76 -15.02 -7.93
CA GLY A 28 5.48 -15.55 -7.46
C GLY A 28 4.94 -14.84 -6.22
N PHE A 29 5.82 -14.38 -5.32
CA PHE A 29 5.43 -13.59 -4.14
C PHE A 29 5.18 -12.11 -4.47
N VAL A 30 5.89 -11.54 -5.45
CA VAL A 30 5.71 -10.14 -5.87
C VAL A 30 4.43 -9.95 -6.69
N GLY A 31 4.04 -10.93 -7.51
CA GLY A 31 2.78 -10.89 -8.26
C GLY A 31 1.53 -11.16 -7.42
N LEU A 32 1.69 -11.75 -6.22
CA LEU A 32 0.59 -12.19 -5.36
C LEU A 32 0.56 -11.44 -4.03
N GLY A 33 0.93 -10.16 -3.95
CA GLY A 33 0.52 -9.21 -2.89
C GLY A 33 0.74 -9.55 -1.40
N ILE A 34 1.29 -10.73 -1.05
CA ILE A 34 1.53 -11.19 0.32
C ILE A 34 2.99 -10.82 0.64
N GLY A 35 3.23 -9.52 0.74
CA GLY A 35 4.58 -8.98 0.94
C GLY A 35 4.64 -7.47 1.11
N GLY A 36 3.57 -6.74 0.75
CA GLY A 36 3.46 -5.33 1.10
C GLY A 36 3.15 -5.19 2.59
N GLY A 37 4.03 -4.54 3.33
CA GLY A 37 3.63 -3.88 4.57
C GLY A 37 2.51 -2.87 4.29
N PHE A 38 2.01 -2.23 5.33
CA PHE A 38 0.83 -1.34 5.34
C PHE A 38 0.84 -0.14 4.37
N GLY A 39 1.80 -0.03 3.46
CA GLY A 39 1.93 1.01 2.44
C GLY A 39 1.92 0.47 1.01
N SER A 40 1.07 1.10 0.19
CA SER A 40 1.47 1.67 -1.11
C SER A 40 1.82 0.79 -2.31
N GLY A 41 1.34 -0.45 -2.42
CA GLY A 41 1.55 -1.24 -3.65
C GLY A 41 0.36 -2.00 -4.23
N GLY A 42 -0.55 -2.51 -3.40
CA GLY A 42 -1.58 -3.47 -3.85
C GLY A 42 -3.00 -2.90 -4.02
N ILE A 43 -3.33 -1.80 -3.35
CA ILE A 43 -4.68 -1.22 -3.41
C ILE A 43 -4.84 -0.29 -4.61
N PHE A 44 -3.81 0.51 -4.93
CA PHE A 44 -3.88 1.43 -6.06
C PHE A 44 -3.90 0.73 -7.42
N SER A 45 -3.28 -0.45 -7.50
CA SER A 45 -3.32 -1.31 -8.68
C SER A 45 -4.73 -1.83 -8.99
N ALA A 46 -5.69 -1.80 -8.05
CA ALA A 46 -7.08 -2.15 -8.32
C ALA A 46 -7.83 -1.05 -9.09
N PHE A 47 -7.45 0.22 -8.91
CA PHE A 47 -8.01 1.33 -9.70
C PHE A 47 -7.37 1.37 -11.09
N THR A 48 -6.05 1.14 -11.20
CA THR A 48 -5.38 1.06 -12.51
C THR A 48 -5.70 -0.24 -13.26
N ASN A 49 -6.06 -1.35 -12.59
CA ASN A 49 -6.50 -2.58 -13.27
C ASN A 49 -7.96 -2.53 -13.78
N ARG A 50 -8.75 -1.51 -13.42
CA ARG A 50 -10.07 -1.29 -14.06
C ARG A 50 -9.97 -0.78 -15.50
N GLU A 51 -8.75 -0.48 -15.96
CA GLU A 51 -8.42 0.12 -17.27
C GLU A 51 -8.71 -0.79 -18.48
N GLY A 52 -9.11 -2.05 -18.26
CA GLY A 52 -9.44 -3.01 -19.33
C GLY A 52 -10.92 -3.09 -19.75
N SER A 53 -11.85 -2.41 -19.07
CA SER A 53 -13.30 -2.54 -19.36
C SER A 53 -13.90 -1.24 -19.91
N GLY A 54 -13.66 -0.96 -21.20
CA GLY A 54 -14.51 -0.14 -22.08
C GLY A 54 -15.30 1.00 -21.40
N GLY A 55 -14.59 1.97 -20.81
CA GLY A 55 -15.16 2.99 -19.95
C GLY A 55 -16.01 4.02 -20.70
N VAL A 56 -17.31 3.76 -20.80
CA VAL A 56 -18.29 4.84 -21.02
C VAL A 56 -18.20 5.77 -19.81
N SER A 57 -17.81 7.03 -20.03
CA SER A 57 -17.77 8.03 -18.95
C SER A 57 -19.12 8.08 -18.22
N ARG A 58 -19.09 8.03 -16.90
CA ARG A 58 -20.29 8.13 -16.04
C ARG A 58 -20.60 9.57 -15.65
N ALA A 59 -20.01 10.55 -16.35
CA ALA A 59 -20.26 11.97 -16.10
C ALA A 59 -21.76 12.33 -16.14
N SER A 60 -22.55 11.67 -16.99
CA SER A 60 -24.01 11.85 -17.03
C SER A 60 -24.70 11.32 -15.77
N GLU A 61 -24.29 10.16 -15.25
CA GLU A 61 -24.77 9.60 -13.99
C GLU A 61 -24.39 10.47 -12.79
N VAL A 62 -23.15 10.95 -12.74
CA VAL A 62 -22.68 11.89 -11.71
C VAL A 62 -23.57 13.13 -11.69
N LYS A 63 -23.79 13.79 -12.84
CA LYS A 63 -24.67 14.97 -12.92
C LYS A 63 -26.11 14.67 -12.52
N LYS A 64 -26.64 13.50 -12.91
CA LYS A 64 -28.00 13.06 -12.56
C LYS A 64 -28.16 12.91 -11.05
N TYR A 65 -27.27 12.15 -10.41
CA TYR A 65 -27.37 11.89 -8.98
C TYR A 65 -26.97 13.09 -8.15
N GLU A 66 -26.06 13.94 -8.61
CA GLU A 66 -25.74 15.21 -7.96
C GLU A 66 -26.97 16.15 -7.93
N ARG A 67 -27.72 16.24 -9.03
CA ARG A 67 -28.98 16.99 -9.03
C ARG A 67 -29.99 16.37 -8.06
N LEU A 68 -30.08 15.04 -8.04
CA LEU A 68 -31.01 14.33 -7.17
C LEU A 68 -30.66 14.52 -5.69
N THR A 69 -29.39 14.47 -5.30
CA THR A 69 -28.97 14.72 -3.91
C THR A 69 -29.17 16.18 -3.50
N ARG A 70 -29.07 17.14 -4.44
CA ARG A 70 -29.43 18.54 -4.17
C ARG A 70 -30.93 18.74 -3.96
N GLN A 71 -31.76 18.04 -4.73
CA GLN A 71 -33.23 18.11 -4.59
C GLN A 71 -33.74 17.30 -3.39
N GLN A 72 -33.07 16.20 -3.07
CA GLN A 72 -33.42 15.26 -2.02
C GLN A 72 -32.19 14.95 -1.15
N PRO A 73 -31.73 15.92 -0.33
CA PRO A 73 -30.51 15.74 0.48
C PRO A 73 -30.63 14.62 1.51
N GLY A 74 -31.84 14.23 1.92
CA GLY A 74 -32.09 13.11 2.82
C GLY A 74 -32.13 11.72 2.16
N ASN A 75 -32.00 11.63 0.83
CA ASN A 75 -32.11 10.35 0.13
C ASN A 75 -30.79 9.59 0.13
N VAL A 76 -30.63 8.67 1.09
CA VAL A 76 -29.44 7.81 1.26
C VAL A 76 -29.08 7.08 -0.04
N ASN A 77 -30.06 6.53 -0.77
CA ASN A 77 -29.80 5.79 -2.01
C ASN A 77 -29.26 6.70 -3.14
N ALA A 78 -29.71 7.96 -3.19
CA ALA A 78 -29.20 8.93 -4.16
C ALA A 78 -27.71 9.22 -3.92
N TRP A 79 -27.31 9.36 -2.65
CA TRP A 79 -25.91 9.54 -2.27
C TRP A 79 -25.04 8.33 -2.60
N GLU A 80 -25.53 7.11 -2.33
CA GLU A 80 -24.80 5.88 -2.71
C GLU A 80 -24.58 5.77 -4.21
N LYS A 81 -25.60 6.10 -5.01
CA LYS A 81 -25.50 6.08 -6.47
C LYS A 81 -24.55 7.16 -6.98
N LEU A 82 -24.56 8.34 -6.38
CA LEU A 82 -23.60 9.40 -6.68
C LEU A 82 -22.16 8.93 -6.39
N LEU A 83 -21.92 8.36 -5.21
CA LEU A 83 -20.61 7.86 -4.81
C LEU A 83 -20.09 6.77 -5.76
N ASN A 84 -20.92 5.78 -6.08
CA ASN A 84 -20.56 4.73 -7.04
C ASN A 84 -20.18 5.31 -8.41
N ALA A 85 -20.95 6.29 -8.92
CA ALA A 85 -20.66 6.92 -10.20
C ALA A 85 -19.35 7.72 -10.16
N GLN A 86 -19.10 8.47 -9.08
CA GLN A 86 -17.87 9.25 -8.92
C GLN A 86 -16.63 8.35 -8.75
N LEU A 87 -16.71 7.31 -7.93
CA LEU A 87 -15.62 6.36 -7.69
C LEU A 87 -15.25 5.58 -8.96
N HIS A 88 -16.24 5.24 -9.78
CA HIS A 88 -16.01 4.64 -11.09
C HIS A 88 -15.29 5.60 -12.05
N GLU A 89 -15.64 6.89 -12.05
CA GLU A 89 -14.97 7.91 -12.85
C GLU A 89 -13.51 8.12 -12.37
N ALA A 90 -13.27 7.98 -11.07
CA ALA A 90 -11.97 8.15 -10.42
C ALA A 90 -10.89 7.15 -10.85
N GLY A 91 -11.27 6.03 -11.48
CA GLY A 91 -10.33 5.06 -12.05
C GLY A 91 -9.81 5.41 -13.45
N GLY A 92 -10.30 6.48 -14.08
CA GLY A 92 -9.88 6.85 -15.43
C GLY A 92 -8.49 7.52 -15.49
N GLU A 93 -7.82 7.40 -16.64
CA GLU A 93 -6.49 7.98 -16.92
C GLU A 93 -6.39 9.50 -16.68
N ALA A 94 -7.53 10.20 -16.73
CA ALA A 94 -7.59 11.63 -16.42
C ALA A 94 -7.34 11.94 -14.93
N TYR A 95 -7.56 10.97 -14.04
CA TYR A 95 -7.56 11.12 -12.58
C TYR A 95 -6.41 10.36 -11.93
N VAL A 96 -6.02 9.24 -12.52
CA VAL A 96 -4.87 8.44 -12.11
C VAL A 96 -3.93 8.31 -13.30
N SER A 97 -2.68 8.72 -13.11
CA SER A 97 -1.65 8.56 -14.13
C SER A 97 -1.30 7.09 -14.31
N ARG A 98 -0.77 6.74 -15.50
CA ARG A 98 -0.27 5.39 -15.80
C ARG A 98 0.84 4.91 -14.85
N ALA A 99 1.52 5.84 -14.18
CA ALA A 99 2.51 5.57 -13.14
C ALA A 99 1.89 5.29 -11.75
N GLY A 100 0.56 5.26 -11.64
CA GLY A 100 -0.18 5.01 -10.40
C GLY A 100 -0.36 6.24 -9.50
N GLY A 101 0.15 7.41 -9.89
CA GLY A 101 -0.01 8.65 -9.12
C GLY A 101 -1.32 9.38 -9.43
N VAL A 102 -1.95 9.96 -8.41
CA VAL A 102 -3.15 10.80 -8.55
C VAL A 102 -2.82 12.13 -9.22
N THR A 103 -3.50 12.45 -10.31
CA THR A 103 -3.35 13.72 -11.04
C THR A 103 -3.97 14.89 -10.25
N SER A 104 -3.71 16.14 -10.65
CA SER A 104 -4.39 17.31 -10.06
C SER A 104 -5.92 17.19 -10.13
N LYS A 105 -6.44 16.80 -11.30
CA LYS A 105 -7.86 16.51 -11.52
C LYS A 105 -8.35 15.35 -10.64
N GLY A 106 -7.52 14.32 -10.47
CA GLY A 106 -7.76 13.21 -9.55
C GLY A 106 -7.98 13.68 -8.11
N ARG A 107 -7.12 14.57 -7.60
CA ARG A 107 -7.26 15.13 -6.24
C ARG A 107 -8.55 15.94 -6.10
N GLU A 108 -8.93 16.73 -7.11
CA GLU A 108 -10.20 17.45 -7.10
C GLU A 108 -11.41 16.51 -7.08
N LEU A 109 -11.38 15.44 -7.88
CA LEU A 109 -12.44 14.44 -7.89
C LEU A 109 -12.50 13.69 -6.55
N PHE A 110 -11.37 13.27 -6.01
CA PHE A 110 -11.27 12.62 -4.71
C PHE A 110 -11.80 13.53 -3.59
N THR A 111 -11.52 14.82 -3.65
CA THR A 111 -12.07 15.81 -2.69
C THR A 111 -13.59 15.88 -2.80
N ARG A 112 -14.15 15.87 -4.02
CA ARG A 112 -15.61 15.83 -4.23
C ARG A 112 -16.24 14.52 -3.74
N ILE A 113 -15.56 13.40 -3.95
CA ILE A 113 -15.97 12.09 -3.43
C ILE A 113 -16.00 12.12 -1.90
N ALA A 114 -14.95 12.65 -1.26
CA ALA A 114 -14.89 12.82 0.19
C ALA A 114 -16.04 13.67 0.75
N GLN A 115 -16.38 14.78 0.09
CA GLN A 115 -17.52 15.62 0.48
C GLN A 115 -18.87 14.88 0.34
N SER A 116 -19.03 14.12 -0.74
CA SER A 116 -20.24 13.32 -0.98
C SER A 116 -20.37 12.19 0.04
N TRP A 117 -19.26 11.57 0.43
CA TRP A 117 -19.18 10.55 1.48
C TRP A 117 -19.55 11.12 2.85
N ASN A 118 -19.04 12.29 3.20
CA ASN A 118 -19.40 12.94 4.47
C ASN A 118 -20.89 13.29 4.52
N SER A 119 -21.46 13.76 3.41
CA SER A 119 -22.92 13.99 3.30
C SER A 119 -23.70 12.69 3.47
N TYR A 120 -23.25 11.59 2.86
CA TYR A 120 -23.84 10.27 3.02
C TYR A 120 -23.80 9.79 4.48
N LEU A 121 -22.65 9.90 5.15
CA LEU A 121 -22.51 9.50 6.55
C LEU A 121 -23.32 10.37 7.50
N ALA A 122 -23.49 11.67 7.21
CA ALA A 122 -24.33 12.57 8.00
C ALA A 122 -25.80 12.15 8.04
N LEU A 123 -26.27 11.37 7.06
CA LEU A 123 -27.61 10.78 7.06
C LEU A 123 -27.74 9.56 7.99
N ASN A 124 -26.66 9.16 8.66
CA ASN A 124 -26.60 8.00 9.56
C ASN A 124 -27.27 6.75 8.94
N PRO A 125 -26.77 6.28 7.77
CA PRO A 125 -27.32 5.10 7.14
C PRO A 125 -27.23 3.90 8.08
N ARG A 126 -28.36 3.21 8.32
CA ARG A 126 -28.43 2.06 9.23
C ARG A 126 -27.41 0.96 8.91
N LYS A 127 -27.07 0.82 7.63
CA LYS A 127 -26.03 -0.08 7.13
C LYS A 127 -25.23 0.66 6.06
N PRO A 128 -24.08 1.26 6.41
CA PRO A 128 -23.20 1.87 5.42
C PRO A 128 -22.77 0.82 4.38
N SER A 129 -22.70 1.24 3.11
CA SER A 129 -22.27 0.35 2.03
C SER A 129 -20.81 -0.05 2.19
N VAL A 130 -20.57 -1.32 2.53
CA VAL A 130 -19.22 -1.90 2.69
C VAL A 130 -18.40 -1.82 1.38
N PRO A 131 -18.97 -2.12 0.19
CA PRO A 131 -18.22 -1.95 -1.07
C PRO A 131 -17.71 -0.53 -1.28
N ILE A 132 -18.57 0.48 -1.05
CA ILE A 132 -18.18 1.89 -1.17
C ILE A 132 -17.12 2.22 -0.12
N ALA A 133 -17.28 1.77 1.13
CA ALA A 133 -16.28 1.99 2.18
C ALA A 133 -14.89 1.44 1.80
N LYS A 134 -14.82 0.25 1.18
CA LYS A 134 -13.54 -0.32 0.70
C LYS A 134 -12.89 0.58 -0.34
N GLU A 135 -13.65 1.15 -1.26
CA GLU A 135 -13.13 2.08 -2.28
C GLU A 135 -12.76 3.45 -1.67
N MET A 136 -13.54 3.95 -0.70
CA MET A 136 -13.25 5.18 0.04
C MET A 136 -11.95 5.09 0.84
N LEU A 137 -11.58 3.91 1.33
CA LEU A 137 -10.31 3.73 2.04
C LEU A 137 -9.14 4.21 1.17
N GLN A 138 -9.14 3.84 -0.11
CA GLN A 138 -8.11 4.25 -1.08
C GLN A 138 -8.12 5.76 -1.38
N VAL A 139 -9.29 6.39 -1.33
CA VAL A 139 -9.39 7.85 -1.52
C VAL A 139 -8.68 8.59 -0.37
N PHE A 140 -8.74 8.06 0.85
CA PHE A 140 -8.20 8.69 2.05
C PHE A 140 -6.77 8.27 2.43
N THR A 141 -6.20 7.26 1.75
CA THR A 141 -4.80 6.86 1.97
C THR A 141 -3.82 7.94 1.49
N GLU A 142 -2.53 7.72 1.76
CA GLU A 142 -1.45 8.66 1.43
C GLU A 142 -1.34 8.95 -0.07
N GLU A 143 -1.65 7.96 -0.88
CA GLU A 143 -1.62 8.04 -2.34
C GLU A 143 -2.78 8.90 -2.89
N GLY A 144 -3.89 8.97 -2.15
CA GLY A 144 -5.05 9.77 -2.46
C GLY A 144 -4.99 11.18 -1.86
N LEU A 145 -5.84 11.42 -0.87
CA LEU A 145 -5.96 12.70 -0.17
C LEU A 145 -5.06 12.83 1.07
N ASN A 146 -4.40 11.75 1.49
CA ASN A 146 -3.61 11.68 2.72
C ASN A 146 -4.38 12.19 3.95
N GLN A 147 -5.57 11.65 4.18
CA GLN A 147 -6.45 12.03 5.29
C GLN A 147 -6.60 10.86 6.28
N PRO A 148 -5.62 10.65 7.19
CA PRO A 148 -5.61 9.47 8.06
C PRO A 148 -6.82 9.41 8.99
N ALA A 149 -7.33 10.56 9.47
CA ALA A 149 -8.51 10.59 10.32
C ALA A 149 -9.78 10.11 9.58
N ALA A 150 -9.93 10.45 8.30
CA ALA A 150 -11.03 9.97 7.47
C ALA A 150 -10.89 8.47 7.15
N ALA A 151 -9.66 8.00 6.89
CA ALA A 151 -9.36 6.58 6.73
C ALA A 151 -9.74 5.76 7.97
N VAL A 152 -9.49 6.28 9.18
CA VAL A 152 -9.93 5.64 10.44
C VAL A 152 -11.44 5.47 10.49
N GLN A 153 -12.23 6.48 10.10
CA GLN A 153 -13.70 6.38 10.10
C GLN A 153 -14.19 5.31 9.12
N VAL A 154 -13.61 5.24 7.93
CA VAL A 154 -13.92 4.20 6.94
C VAL A 154 -13.54 2.81 7.48
N LEU A 155 -12.36 2.66 8.07
CA LEU A 155 -11.91 1.39 8.65
C LEU A 155 -12.78 0.94 9.82
N GLN A 156 -13.33 1.85 10.61
CA GLN A 156 -14.31 1.53 11.66
C GLN A 156 -15.56 0.86 11.08
N ILE A 157 -16.05 1.34 9.93
CA ILE A 157 -17.16 0.71 9.21
C ILE A 157 -16.76 -0.70 8.72
N LEU A 158 -15.55 -0.84 8.18
CA LEU A 158 -15.05 -2.12 7.66
C LEU A 158 -14.84 -3.17 8.76
N VAL A 159 -14.26 -2.81 9.92
CA VAL A 159 -14.09 -3.76 11.04
C VAL A 159 -15.42 -4.09 11.71
N ALA A 160 -16.41 -3.20 11.67
CA ALA A 160 -17.76 -3.51 12.14
C ALA A 160 -18.46 -4.53 11.23
N ALA A 161 -18.23 -4.44 9.91
CA ALA A 161 -18.74 -5.40 8.93
C ALA A 161 -17.98 -6.73 8.92
N GLU A 162 -16.66 -6.70 9.10
CA GLU A 162 -15.76 -7.86 9.06
C GLU A 162 -14.93 -7.96 10.35
N PRO A 163 -15.55 -8.32 11.50
CA PRO A 163 -14.92 -8.26 12.82
C PRO A 163 -13.85 -9.33 13.07
N ASN A 164 -13.69 -10.29 12.16
CA ASN A 164 -12.67 -11.34 12.25
C ASN A 164 -11.44 -11.07 11.36
N SER A 165 -11.38 -9.90 10.71
CA SER A 165 -10.28 -9.53 9.83
C SER A 165 -9.13 -8.89 10.61
N ALA A 166 -8.08 -9.67 10.91
CA ALA A 166 -6.84 -9.16 11.50
C ALA A 166 -6.23 -8.03 10.64
N HIS A 167 -6.39 -8.12 9.31
CA HIS A 167 -5.91 -7.14 8.35
C HIS A 167 -6.55 -5.76 8.57
N TYR A 168 -7.89 -5.67 8.63
CA TYR A 168 -8.56 -4.37 8.83
C TYR A 168 -8.27 -3.75 10.19
N TYR A 169 -8.11 -4.55 11.25
CA TYR A 169 -7.67 -4.03 12.54
C TYR A 169 -6.24 -3.51 12.50
N SER A 170 -5.35 -4.15 11.74
CA SER A 170 -3.98 -3.68 11.59
C SER A 170 -3.92 -2.36 10.81
N PHE A 171 -4.72 -2.22 9.75
CA PHE A 171 -4.88 -0.96 9.01
C PHE A 171 -5.51 0.13 9.88
N LEU A 172 -6.51 -0.21 10.69
CA LEU A 172 -7.14 0.73 11.62
C LEU A 172 -6.12 1.23 12.64
N ALA A 173 -5.29 0.35 13.18
CA ALA A 173 -4.20 0.74 14.06
C ALA A 173 -3.21 1.68 13.36
N TYR A 174 -2.85 1.34 12.12
CA TYR A 174 -1.93 2.11 11.31
C TYR A 174 -2.40 3.56 11.12
N TYR A 175 -3.58 3.74 10.52
CA TYR A 175 -4.12 5.08 10.29
C TYR A 175 -4.51 5.81 11.57
N ALA A 176 -4.87 5.10 12.64
CA ALA A 176 -5.14 5.73 13.93
C ALA A 176 -3.87 6.33 14.54
N TYR A 177 -2.72 5.67 14.48
CA TYR A 177 -1.46 6.26 14.93
C TYR A 177 -1.05 7.45 14.07
N LYS A 178 -1.22 7.36 12.74
CA LYS A 178 -1.01 8.49 11.81
C LYS A 178 -1.91 9.69 12.11
N ALA A 179 -3.16 9.43 12.51
CA ALA A 179 -4.10 10.45 12.94
C ALA A 179 -3.86 10.91 14.39
N HIS A 180 -2.76 10.50 15.03
CA HIS A 180 -2.45 10.75 16.45
C HIS A 180 -3.53 10.26 17.44
N ASN A 181 -4.39 9.34 17.01
CA ASN A 181 -5.41 8.70 17.84
C ASN A 181 -4.85 7.40 18.44
N THR A 182 -3.99 7.55 19.44
CA THR A 182 -3.30 6.43 20.10
C THR A 182 -4.25 5.45 20.77
N ARG A 183 -5.38 5.93 21.32
CA ARG A 183 -6.38 5.08 21.98
C ARG A 183 -7.04 4.12 21.00
N VAL A 184 -7.50 4.62 19.85
CA VAL A 184 -8.07 3.74 18.80
C VAL A 184 -6.98 2.84 18.23
N GLY A 185 -5.77 3.38 18.05
CA GLY A 185 -4.61 2.62 17.58
C GLY A 185 -4.28 1.41 18.46
N ASP A 186 -4.22 1.61 19.78
CA ASP A 186 -3.90 0.56 20.75
C ASP A 186 -4.99 -0.53 20.79
N LEU A 187 -6.27 -0.14 20.78
CA LEU A 187 -7.39 -1.09 20.76
C LEU A 187 -7.40 -1.93 19.48
N ALA A 188 -7.19 -1.28 18.33
CA ALA A 188 -7.13 -1.94 17.05
C ALA A 188 -5.91 -2.87 16.95
N ALA A 189 -4.75 -2.44 17.44
CA ALA A 189 -3.53 -3.23 17.46
C ALA A 189 -3.68 -4.51 18.29
N GLN A 190 -4.30 -4.43 19.46
CA GLN A 190 -4.57 -5.60 20.28
C GLN A 190 -5.48 -6.61 19.57
N LYS A 191 -6.55 -6.13 18.93
CA LYS A 191 -7.46 -6.98 18.14
C LYS A 191 -6.78 -7.58 16.91
N ALA A 192 -5.93 -6.82 16.23
CA ALA A 192 -5.14 -7.31 15.11
C ALA A 192 -4.23 -8.47 15.53
N ILE A 193 -3.49 -8.31 16.63
CA ILE A 193 -2.58 -9.33 17.16
C ILE A 193 -3.34 -10.57 17.64
N SER A 194 -4.51 -10.43 18.25
CA SER A 194 -5.28 -11.58 18.71
C SER A 194 -5.83 -12.42 17.55
N LEU A 195 -6.28 -11.76 16.48
CA LEU A 195 -6.81 -12.40 15.27
C LEU A 195 -5.72 -12.91 14.32
N ALA A 196 -4.50 -12.39 14.40
CA ALA A 196 -3.40 -12.83 13.55
C ALA A 196 -2.97 -14.29 13.85
N PRO A 197 -2.50 -15.04 12.84
CA PRO A 197 -1.91 -16.36 13.03
C PRO A 197 -0.75 -16.32 14.03
N ALA A 198 -0.63 -17.34 14.89
CA ALA A 198 0.33 -17.37 16.00
C ALA A 198 1.77 -16.99 15.59
N VAL A 199 2.22 -17.48 14.43
CA VAL A 199 3.55 -17.24 13.87
C VAL A 199 3.80 -15.76 13.54
N GLN A 200 2.74 -15.01 13.22
CA GLN A 200 2.82 -13.60 12.80
C GLN A 200 2.62 -12.61 13.95
N ARG A 201 2.03 -13.05 15.08
CA ARG A 201 1.66 -12.17 16.20
C ARG A 201 2.84 -11.36 16.73
N GLN A 202 3.99 -12.00 16.91
CA GLN A 202 5.17 -11.33 17.46
C GLN A 202 5.73 -10.29 16.51
N ARG A 203 5.76 -10.60 15.20
CA ARG A 203 6.17 -9.64 14.17
C ARG A 203 5.22 -8.44 14.13
N LEU A 204 3.91 -8.70 14.08
CA LEU A 204 2.88 -7.66 14.04
C LEU A 204 2.92 -6.76 15.27
N LYS A 205 3.17 -7.33 16.45
CA LYS A 205 3.34 -6.57 17.70
C LYS A 205 4.51 -5.60 17.61
N THR A 206 5.67 -6.05 17.12
CA THR A 206 6.85 -5.19 16.95
C THR A 206 6.59 -4.08 15.93
N GLU A 207 5.94 -4.41 14.82
CA GLU A 207 5.60 -3.47 13.74
C GLU A 207 4.68 -2.34 14.23
N LEU A 208 3.58 -2.68 14.88
CA LEU A 208 2.62 -1.71 15.42
C LEU A 208 3.21 -0.87 16.56
N ALA A 209 4.13 -1.44 17.36
CA ALA A 209 4.83 -0.70 18.40
C ALA A 209 5.82 0.32 17.82
N ALA A 210 6.53 -0.05 16.74
CA ALA A 210 7.40 0.88 16.01
C ALA A 210 6.58 2.02 15.39
N LEU A 211 5.44 1.70 14.77
CA LEU A 211 4.54 2.68 14.17
C LEU A 211 3.94 3.65 15.19
N LYS A 212 3.59 3.18 16.38
CA LYS A 212 3.14 4.06 17.47
C LYS A 212 4.20 5.09 17.86
N LYS A 213 5.49 4.72 17.82
CA LYS A 213 6.61 5.62 18.13
C LYS A 213 6.90 6.59 16.99
N ASN A 214 6.78 6.13 15.74
CA ASN A 214 7.05 6.94 14.56
C ASN A 214 5.89 6.86 13.54
N PRO A 215 4.76 7.54 13.80
CA PRO A 215 3.55 7.43 12.97
C PRO A 215 3.71 8.04 11.57
N ASN A 216 4.63 8.97 11.40
CA ASN A 216 4.92 9.60 10.10
C ASN A 216 6.16 9.01 9.43
N GLY A 217 6.85 8.09 10.10
CA GLY A 217 8.01 7.39 9.55
C GLY A 217 7.58 6.31 8.57
N SER A 218 8.13 6.37 7.36
CA SER A 218 8.12 5.30 6.37
C SER A 218 8.92 4.04 6.79
N GLU A 219 9.22 3.89 8.09
CA GLU A 219 10.12 2.85 8.61
C GLU A 219 9.40 1.67 9.27
N ALA A 220 8.09 1.73 9.49
CA ALA A 220 7.36 0.60 10.09
C ALA A 220 7.07 -0.56 9.11
N ALA A 221 7.61 -0.57 7.89
CA ALA A 221 7.39 -1.65 6.92
C ALA A 221 8.68 -2.19 6.25
N ALA A 222 9.86 -1.94 6.82
CA ALA A 222 11.13 -2.40 6.25
C ALA A 222 11.75 -3.64 6.94
N THR A 223 11.09 -4.26 7.93
CA THR A 223 11.66 -5.45 8.61
C THR A 223 10.73 -6.64 8.53
N ALA A 224 10.55 -7.11 7.30
CA ALA A 224 9.90 -8.36 6.97
C ALA A 224 10.80 -9.26 6.11
N THR A 225 12.12 -9.08 6.20
CA THR A 225 13.09 -10.03 5.67
C THR A 225 14.28 -10.03 6.60
N GLY A 226 14.23 -10.91 7.59
CA GLY A 226 15.41 -11.30 8.33
C GLY A 226 16.29 -12.17 7.43
N THR A 227 17.22 -11.55 6.71
CA THR A 227 18.58 -12.08 6.62
C THR A 227 19.48 -10.98 7.17
N PRO A 228 20.31 -11.25 8.20
CA PRO A 228 21.24 -10.24 8.72
C PRO A 228 22.24 -9.88 7.62
N ALA A 229 22.24 -8.60 7.21
CA ALA A 229 23.38 -8.04 6.50
C ALA A 229 24.58 -8.07 7.45
N PRO A 230 25.75 -8.58 7.04
CA PRO A 230 26.95 -8.43 7.86
C PRO A 230 27.29 -6.94 7.94
N SER A 231 27.30 -6.43 9.16
CA SER A 231 27.94 -5.17 9.51
C SER A 231 29.44 -5.28 9.23
N SER A 232 29.97 -4.41 8.38
CA SER A 232 31.39 -4.02 8.47
C SER A 232 31.42 -2.51 8.66
N GLY A 233 31.68 -2.12 9.91
CA GLY A 233 31.91 -0.74 10.31
C GLY A 233 33.13 -0.13 9.63
N GLY A 234 33.15 1.20 9.64
CA GLY A 234 34.12 2.01 8.91
C GLY A 234 35.55 1.91 9.45
N GLY A 235 36.47 2.27 8.56
CA GLY A 235 37.85 2.61 8.86
C GLY A 235 38.34 3.55 7.77
N ALA A 236 38.55 4.81 8.13
CA ALA A 236 39.17 5.84 7.31
C ALA A 236 40.61 5.48 6.93
N PHE A 237 41.10 6.04 5.82
CA PHE A 237 42.48 6.41 5.39
C PHE A 237 42.42 6.43 3.84
N GLY A 238 42.47 7.56 3.15
CA GLY A 238 43.64 8.42 3.03
C GLY A 238 44.63 7.79 2.05
N GLY A 239 44.65 8.23 0.78
CA GLY A 239 45.68 7.78 -0.15
C GLY A 239 45.36 8.00 -1.63
N ALA A 240 45.95 9.05 -2.19
CA ALA A 240 46.11 9.23 -3.63
C ALA A 240 46.87 8.06 -4.28
N THR A 241 46.49 7.69 -5.50
CA THR A 241 47.32 6.89 -6.42
C THR A 241 46.85 7.25 -7.84
N THR A 242 47.34 8.33 -8.43
CA THR A 242 48.48 8.34 -9.38
C THR A 242 48.58 7.08 -10.24
N THR A 243 48.04 7.17 -11.45
CA THR A 243 48.39 6.33 -12.59
C THR A 243 49.85 6.60 -12.97
N PRO A 244 50.76 5.61 -12.98
CA PRO A 244 52.05 5.76 -13.64
C PRO A 244 51.93 5.37 -15.12
N SER A 245 52.13 6.37 -15.97
CA SER A 245 52.53 6.21 -17.37
C SER A 245 54.03 5.94 -17.43
N SER A 246 54.44 4.90 -18.16
CA SER A 246 55.83 4.59 -18.53
C SER A 246 55.77 3.62 -19.71
N GLY A 247 56.40 3.82 -20.86
CA GLY A 247 57.21 4.91 -21.40
C GLY A 247 57.09 4.89 -22.95
N GLY A 248 57.85 5.62 -23.74
CA GLY A 248 58.95 6.55 -23.48
C GLY A 248 59.29 7.29 -24.78
N SER A 249 60.07 8.36 -24.68
CA SER A 249 60.85 8.86 -25.81
C SER A 249 62.12 9.51 -25.30
N THR A 250 63.21 9.00 -25.83
CA THR A 250 64.61 9.21 -25.50
C THR A 250 65.06 10.64 -25.85
N GLY A 251 65.91 11.21 -25.00
CA GLY A 251 66.50 12.53 -25.17
C GLY A 251 67.65 12.58 -26.19
N LYS A 252 68.01 13.81 -26.56
CA LYS A 252 69.31 14.18 -27.13
C LYS A 252 69.73 15.53 -26.55
N GLN A 253 70.88 15.54 -25.86
CA GLN A 253 71.79 16.68 -25.81
C GLN A 253 73.20 16.18 -25.50
N LYS A 254 74.04 16.09 -26.54
CA LYS A 254 75.14 17.04 -26.78
C LYS A 254 75.48 17.03 -28.26
#